data_AF-A0A6P6H391-F1
#
_entry.id   AF-A0A6P6H391-F1
#
_cell.length_a   1.000
_cell.length_b   1.000
_cell.length_c   1.000
_cell.angle_alpha   90.00
_cell.angle_beta   90.00
_cell.angle_gamma   90.00
#
_symmetry.space_group_name_H-M   'P 1'
#
loop_
_entity.id
_entity.type
_entity.pdbx_description
1 polymer ?
#
loop_
_entity_poly.entity_id
_entity_poly.type
_entity_poly.pdbx_seq_one_letter_code
_entity_poly.pdbx_strand_id
1 'polypeptide(L)'
;MAEVEPQGRLWLESPPGSAPPIFLPSDGQALVLGRGPLTRVTDRKCSRNQVELVADPGTKTVAVKQLGINPSTAGTQELSPGAEGSLRVGDTLYLVNGLHPLTLRWEEARTSESQQDTPPGTPPVAPDASGDIEPPKKKRMRKSSSGWENFEKLLVFTAPGVKPRGKVAAFDLDGTLITTRSGKVFPTGPSDWRILYLEIPRKLRELDAEGYKANEGVPISVGDSVFVGDAAGRPANWAPGRKKKDFSCADRLFALNLGLPFATPEEFFLKWPVASFVLPTFDPRTVSPSGPLYLPEASSLLSHSPEVVVAVGFPGAGKTTFLQEHLVSAGYVHVNRVSVPPRKASPPLSW
;
A
#
# COMPACT_ATOMS: atom_id res chain seq x y z
N MET A 1 40.82 30.10 -20.75
CA MET A 1 40.79 28.94 -19.84
C MET A 1 39.50 28.21 -20.17
N ALA A 2 39.58 27.03 -20.77
CA ALA A 2 38.40 26.24 -21.10
C ALA A 2 37.85 25.63 -19.80
N GLU A 3 36.62 25.95 -19.44
CA GLU A 3 35.91 25.32 -18.33
C GLU A 3 35.74 23.84 -18.64
N VAL A 4 36.34 23.00 -17.81
CA VAL A 4 36.17 21.55 -17.87
C VAL A 4 34.76 21.26 -17.38
N GLU A 5 33.83 20.92 -18.28
CA GLU A 5 32.50 20.45 -17.89
C GLU A 5 32.66 19.22 -16.98
N PRO A 6 31.99 19.18 -15.81
CA PRO A 6 32.07 18.04 -14.92
C PRO A 6 31.50 16.81 -15.62
N GLN A 7 32.35 15.85 -15.98
CA GLN A 7 32.00 14.59 -16.65
C GLN A 7 31.30 13.60 -15.69
N GLY A 8 30.13 13.96 -15.20
CA GLY A 8 29.30 13.09 -14.37
C GLY A 8 27.91 13.68 -14.12
N ARG A 9 27.05 12.90 -13.46
CA ARG A 9 25.65 13.30 -13.24
C ARG A 9 25.17 12.98 -11.83
N LEU A 10 24.27 13.82 -11.32
CA LEU A 10 23.60 13.64 -10.05
C LEU A 10 22.34 12.78 -10.22
N TRP A 11 22.11 11.89 -9.25
CA TRP A 11 20.90 11.07 -9.21
C TRP A 11 20.49 10.75 -7.77
N LEU A 12 19.22 10.41 -7.58
CA LEU A 12 18.64 10.06 -6.30
C LEU A 12 18.46 8.55 -6.17
N GLU A 13 19.06 8.00 -5.11
CA GLU A 13 18.96 6.60 -4.73
C GLU A 13 17.79 6.39 -3.77
N SER A 14 16.88 5.49 -4.13
CA SER A 14 15.85 4.99 -3.22
C SER A 14 16.37 3.81 -2.40
N PRO A 15 15.76 3.49 -1.23
CA PRO A 15 16.10 2.29 -0.49
C PRO A 15 16.04 1.01 -1.33
N PRO A 16 16.87 -0.01 -1.03
CA PRO A 16 16.88 -1.28 -1.77
C PRO A 16 15.47 -1.88 -1.93
N GLY A 17 15.10 -2.22 -3.16
CA GLY A 17 13.77 -2.78 -3.49
C GLY A 17 12.65 -1.75 -3.72
N SER A 18 12.96 -0.44 -3.74
CA SER A 18 11.98 0.63 -3.97
C SER A 18 11.94 1.09 -5.46
N ALA A 19 12.01 2.39 -5.74
CA ALA A 19 12.05 2.96 -7.08
C ALA A 19 13.44 2.84 -7.73
N PRO A 20 13.53 2.75 -9.07
CA PRO A 20 14.81 2.80 -9.78
C PRO A 20 15.50 4.17 -9.57
N PRO A 21 16.81 4.28 -9.88
CA PRO A 21 17.55 5.54 -9.85
C PRO A 21 16.80 6.69 -10.56
N ILE A 22 16.66 7.82 -9.88
CA ILE A 22 16.04 9.03 -10.45
C ILE A 22 17.15 10.01 -10.84
N PHE A 23 17.44 10.13 -12.12
CA PHE A 23 18.46 11.05 -12.63
C PHE A 23 17.97 12.49 -12.64
N LEU A 24 18.81 13.42 -12.19
CA LEU A 24 18.48 14.84 -12.18
C LEU A 24 18.95 15.50 -13.49
N PRO A 25 18.17 16.44 -14.07
CA PRO A 25 18.60 17.20 -15.23
C PRO A 25 19.88 17.99 -14.93
N SER A 26 20.88 17.89 -15.80
CA SER A 26 22.19 18.54 -15.63
C SER A 26 22.24 19.96 -16.20
N ASP A 27 21.20 20.38 -16.94
CA ASP A 27 21.05 21.68 -17.59
C ASP A 27 20.41 22.75 -16.67
N GLY A 28 20.23 22.44 -15.39
CA GLY A 28 19.57 23.31 -14.42
C GLY A 28 18.04 23.30 -14.53
N GLN A 29 17.45 22.41 -15.34
CA GLN A 29 16.00 22.27 -15.39
C GLN A 29 15.45 21.72 -14.07
N ALA A 30 14.36 22.33 -13.60
CA ALA A 30 13.67 21.91 -12.38
C ALA A 30 12.98 20.54 -12.57
N LEU A 31 13.22 19.63 -11.62
CA LEU A 31 12.51 18.35 -11.51
C LEU A 31 11.56 18.38 -10.30
N VAL A 32 10.28 18.20 -10.55
CA VAL A 32 9.27 18.13 -9.48
C VAL A 32 9.05 16.68 -9.07
N LEU A 33 9.19 16.41 -7.76
CA LEU A 33 8.94 15.10 -7.16
C LEU A 33 7.84 15.16 -6.10
N GLY A 34 7.20 14.02 -5.87
CA GLY A 34 6.12 13.84 -4.91
C GLY A 34 5.53 12.44 -5.02
N ARG A 35 4.30 12.22 -4.57
CA ARG A 35 3.62 10.93 -4.74
C ARG A 35 3.33 10.66 -6.21
N GLY A 36 3.70 9.48 -6.70
CA GLY A 36 3.51 9.12 -8.10
C GLY A 36 4.35 7.93 -8.55
N PRO A 37 4.25 7.53 -9.83
CA PRO A 37 4.95 6.37 -10.36
C PRO A 37 6.48 6.52 -10.37
N LEU A 38 7.00 7.75 -10.50
CA LEU A 38 8.45 8.02 -10.54
C LEU A 38 9.14 7.70 -9.20
N THR A 39 8.56 8.15 -8.08
CA THR A 39 9.08 7.90 -6.73
C THR A 39 8.51 6.62 -6.10
N ARG A 40 7.48 6.02 -6.72
CA ARG A 40 6.63 4.95 -6.17
C ARG A 40 5.98 5.26 -4.82
N VAL A 41 5.96 6.54 -4.41
CA VAL A 41 5.31 6.96 -3.17
C VAL A 41 3.79 7.00 -3.38
N THR A 42 3.05 6.28 -2.53
CA THR A 42 1.57 6.26 -2.50
C THR A 42 0.98 7.00 -1.31
N ASP A 43 1.82 7.52 -0.41
CA ASP A 43 1.42 8.25 0.79
C ASP A 43 0.60 9.50 0.43
N ARG A 44 -0.62 9.59 0.94
CA ARG A 44 -1.53 10.71 0.68
C ARG A 44 -1.10 12.01 1.39
N LYS A 45 -0.22 11.93 2.39
CA LYS A 45 0.39 13.12 3.02
C LYS A 45 1.44 13.74 2.11
N CYS A 46 2.04 12.98 1.20
CA CYS A 46 2.95 13.52 0.19
C CYS A 46 2.13 14.13 -0.96
N SER A 47 2.34 15.41 -1.27
CA SER A 47 1.75 16.04 -2.47
C SER A 47 2.25 15.35 -3.74
N ARG A 48 1.51 15.43 -4.85
CA ARG A 48 2.05 15.03 -6.16
C ARG A 48 3.21 15.93 -6.59
N ASN A 49 3.14 17.19 -6.16
CA ASN A 49 4.16 18.20 -6.36
C ASN A 49 4.64 18.60 -4.95
N GLN A 50 5.53 17.81 -4.38
CA GLN A 50 5.96 17.95 -2.98
C GLN A 50 7.21 18.81 -2.88
N VAL A 51 8.19 18.55 -3.75
CA VAL A 51 9.43 19.32 -3.84
C VAL A 51 9.79 19.59 -5.28
N GLU A 52 10.48 20.70 -5.50
CA GLU A 52 11.16 21.05 -6.74
C GLU A 52 12.67 20.95 -6.49
N LEU A 53 13.37 20.28 -7.41
CA LEU A 53 14.80 20.04 -7.33
C LEU A 53 15.51 20.70 -8.51
N VAL A 54 16.57 21.44 -8.23
CA VAL A 54 17.46 22.02 -9.25
C VAL A 54 18.87 21.54 -8.96
N ALA A 55 19.44 20.76 -9.88
CA ALA A 55 20.77 20.21 -9.72
C ALA A 55 21.84 21.17 -10.24
N ASP A 56 22.95 21.24 -9.51
CA ASP A 56 24.18 21.92 -9.91
C ASP A 56 25.31 20.89 -9.95
N PRO A 57 25.59 20.30 -11.13
CA PRO A 57 26.69 19.35 -11.29
C PRO A 57 28.08 19.93 -10.98
N GLY A 58 28.27 21.24 -11.14
CA GLY A 58 29.54 21.93 -10.89
C GLY A 58 29.91 21.92 -9.41
N THR A 59 28.94 22.16 -8.54
CA THR A 59 29.14 22.09 -7.08
C THR A 59 28.75 20.74 -6.47
N LYS A 60 28.21 19.82 -7.27
CA LYS A 60 27.65 18.52 -6.82
C LYS A 60 26.59 18.70 -5.74
N THR A 61 25.75 19.72 -5.89
CA THR A 61 24.65 20.02 -4.97
C THR A 61 23.31 20.05 -5.67
N VAL A 62 22.24 19.95 -4.89
CA VAL A 62 20.86 20.08 -5.37
C VAL A 62 20.13 21.05 -4.47
N ALA A 63 19.60 22.13 -5.05
CA ALA A 63 18.66 23.00 -4.35
C ALA A 63 17.30 22.32 -4.25
N VAL A 64 16.70 22.37 -3.06
CA VAL A 64 15.40 21.74 -2.76
C VAL A 64 14.43 22.82 -2.31
N LYS A 65 13.34 22.99 -3.04
CA LYS A 65 12.25 23.90 -2.67
C LYS A 65 11.01 23.11 -2.31
N GLN A 66 10.43 23.37 -1.15
CA GLN A 66 9.18 22.72 -0.76
C GLN A 66 7.98 23.39 -1.43
N LEU A 67 7.17 22.59 -2.15
CA LEU A 67 5.91 23.03 -2.76
C LEU A 67 4.69 22.51 -2.00
N GLY A 68 4.80 21.31 -1.42
CA GLY A 68 3.71 20.66 -0.69
C GLY A 68 3.44 21.27 0.69
N ILE A 69 2.21 21.08 1.19
CA ILE A 69 1.77 21.62 2.49
C ILE A 69 2.47 20.92 3.67
N ASN A 70 2.67 19.60 3.57
CA ASN A 70 3.34 18.85 4.63
C ASN A 70 4.87 18.99 4.53
N PRO A 71 5.59 19.06 5.66
CA PRO A 71 7.02 19.34 5.69
C PRO A 71 7.85 18.26 4.97
N SER A 72 8.90 18.71 4.29
CA SER A 72 9.96 17.89 3.70
C SER A 72 11.27 18.18 4.42
N THR A 73 12.23 17.25 4.39
CA THR A 73 13.53 17.43 5.06
C THR A 73 14.67 17.29 4.06
N ALA A 74 15.48 18.32 3.89
CA ALA A 74 16.69 18.27 3.07
C ALA A 74 17.92 18.10 3.99
N GLY A 75 18.50 16.90 4.00
CA GLY A 75 19.59 16.55 4.92
C GLY A 75 19.09 16.58 6.36
N THR A 76 19.56 17.54 7.15
CA THR A 76 19.13 17.78 8.55
C THR A 76 18.14 18.93 8.69
N GLN A 77 17.86 19.68 7.62
CA GLN A 77 16.99 20.85 7.65
C GLN A 77 15.56 20.47 7.28
N GLU A 78 14.62 20.64 8.22
CA GLU A 78 13.19 20.57 7.91
C GLU A 78 12.73 21.87 7.24
N LEU A 79 11.95 21.73 6.17
CA LEU A 79 11.46 22.84 5.35
C LEU A 79 9.98 23.07 5.62
N SER A 80 9.58 24.34 5.53
CA SER A 80 8.18 24.77 5.46
C SER A 80 7.78 25.06 4.01
N PRO A 81 6.48 25.10 3.66
CA PRO A 81 6.06 25.43 2.29
C PRO A 81 6.68 26.75 1.78
N GLY A 82 7.31 26.70 0.62
CA GLY A 82 8.03 27.83 -0.01
C GLY A 82 9.47 28.03 0.45
N ALA A 83 9.91 27.36 1.53
CA ALA A 83 11.30 27.42 1.98
C ALA A 83 12.22 26.58 1.08
N GLU A 84 13.49 26.99 1.05
CA GLU A 84 14.54 26.36 0.26
C GLU A 84 15.64 25.80 1.16
N GLY A 85 16.18 24.66 0.77
CA GLY A 85 17.33 23.99 1.38
C GLY A 85 18.27 23.44 0.30
N SER A 86 19.33 22.75 0.70
CA SER A 86 20.28 22.14 -0.22
C SER A 86 20.69 20.75 0.22
N LEU A 87 21.04 19.91 -0.74
CA LEU A 87 21.60 18.58 -0.54
C LEU A 87 22.99 18.51 -1.15
N ARG A 88 23.92 17.87 -0.44
CA ARG A 88 25.23 17.46 -0.93
C ARG A 88 25.22 15.95 -1.21
N VAL A 89 26.16 15.47 -2.01
CA VAL A 89 26.31 14.03 -2.25
C VAL A 89 26.45 13.29 -0.91
N GLY A 90 25.60 12.29 -0.69
CA GLY A 90 25.48 11.55 0.57
C GLY A 90 24.33 12.02 1.46
N ASP A 91 23.84 13.25 1.29
CA ASP A 91 22.67 13.74 2.04
C ASP A 91 21.40 13.04 1.58
N THR A 92 20.43 12.97 2.49
CA THR A 92 19.14 12.33 2.23
C THR A 92 18.02 13.36 2.25
N LEU A 93 17.21 13.33 1.20
CA LEU A 93 15.92 14.00 1.13
C LEU A 93 14.84 13.10 1.69
N TYR A 94 14.08 13.57 2.68
CA TYR A 94 12.83 12.92 3.09
C TYR A 94 11.67 13.67 2.46
N LEU A 95 10.96 13.03 1.53
CA LEU A 95 9.90 13.69 0.75
C LEU A 95 8.76 14.21 1.62
N VAL A 96 8.40 13.53 2.71
CA VAL A 96 7.36 14.05 3.62
C VAL A 96 7.53 13.50 5.03
N ASN A 97 7.40 14.37 6.05
CA ASN A 97 7.36 14.01 7.48
C ASN A 97 8.47 13.04 7.94
N GLY A 98 9.70 13.19 7.43
CA GLY A 98 10.81 12.28 7.75
C GLY A 98 10.70 10.87 7.14
N LEU A 99 9.86 10.67 6.12
CA LEU A 99 9.64 9.41 5.42
C LEU A 99 10.00 9.53 3.93
N HIS A 100 10.06 8.37 3.26
CA HIS A 100 10.38 8.22 1.83
C HIS A 100 11.74 8.84 1.48
N PRO A 101 12.84 8.27 2.01
CA PRO A 101 14.19 8.80 1.82
C PRO A 101 14.67 8.63 0.38
N LEU A 102 15.38 9.64 -0.12
CA LEU A 102 16.07 9.67 -1.39
C LEU A 102 17.48 10.23 -1.16
N THR A 103 18.51 9.39 -1.29
CA THR A 103 19.90 9.79 -1.03
C THR A 103 20.56 10.31 -2.30
N LEU A 104 21.19 11.48 -2.23
CA LEU A 104 21.86 12.09 -3.38
C LEU A 104 23.18 11.37 -3.69
N ARG A 105 23.35 10.94 -4.93
CA ARG A 105 24.52 10.22 -5.45
C ARG A 105 25.10 10.92 -6.67
N TRP A 106 26.37 10.61 -6.94
CA TRP A 106 27.12 11.07 -8.09
C TRP A 106 27.61 9.86 -8.88
N GLU A 107 27.45 9.90 -10.20
CA GLU A 107 28.01 8.92 -11.12
C GLU A 107 29.09 9.60 -11.97
N GLU A 108 30.31 9.04 -11.98
CA GLU A 108 31.39 9.48 -12.87
C GLU A 108 31.20 8.87 -14.26
N ALA A 109 31.32 9.70 -15.31
CA ALA A 109 31.34 9.19 -16.67
C ALA A 109 32.67 8.49 -16.92
N ARG A 110 32.65 7.19 -17.15
CA ARG A 110 33.84 6.44 -17.56
C ARG A 110 34.18 6.81 -19.00
N THR A 111 35.36 7.38 -19.23
CA THR A 111 36.02 7.33 -20.54
C THR A 111 36.33 5.88 -20.87
N SER A 112 35.88 5.44 -22.04
CA SER A 112 36.07 4.07 -22.54
C SER A 112 37.54 3.81 -22.86
N GLU A 113 38.20 2.94 -22.10
CA GLU A 113 39.48 2.32 -22.49
C GLU A 113 39.35 0.79 -22.55
N SER A 114 39.45 0.31 -23.79
CA SER A 114 40.05 -0.94 -24.28
C SER A 114 39.97 -2.24 -23.44
N GLN A 115 39.22 -3.21 -23.95
CA GLN A 115 39.68 -4.60 -23.95
C GLN A 115 39.62 -5.19 -25.36
N GLN A 116 40.77 -5.74 -25.75
CA GLN A 116 41.14 -6.19 -27.09
C GLN A 116 40.47 -7.51 -27.49
N ASP A 117 40.19 -7.60 -28.79
CA ASP A 117 39.84 -8.79 -29.55
C ASP A 117 40.92 -9.89 -29.50
N THR A 118 40.52 -11.17 -29.43
CA THR A 118 40.73 -12.12 -30.55
C THR A 118 39.86 -13.40 -30.43
N PRO A 119 39.39 -14.00 -31.55
CA PRO A 119 38.45 -15.14 -31.65
C PRO A 119 39.20 -16.47 -32.01
N PRO A 120 38.62 -17.62 -32.48
CA PRO A 120 37.23 -17.95 -32.90
C PRO A 120 36.70 -19.37 -32.55
N GLY A 121 35.41 -19.64 -32.86
CA GLY A 121 34.88 -21.00 -33.01
C GLY A 121 33.35 -21.10 -33.08
N THR A 122 32.77 -21.03 -34.28
CA THR A 122 31.34 -21.24 -34.62
C THR A 122 30.92 -22.74 -34.56
N PRO A 123 29.63 -23.12 -34.67
CA PRO A 123 28.95 -24.03 -33.73
C PRO A 123 28.51 -25.37 -34.38
N PRO A 124 27.78 -26.23 -33.66
CA PRO A 124 26.79 -27.08 -34.32
C PRO A 124 25.40 -26.99 -33.71
N VAL A 125 24.46 -26.52 -34.54
CA VAL A 125 23.15 -27.09 -34.90
C VAL A 125 22.36 -27.86 -33.82
N ALA A 126 21.16 -27.35 -33.54
CA ALA A 126 20.10 -27.98 -32.76
C ALA A 126 19.49 -29.22 -33.48
N PRO A 127 18.79 -30.07 -32.73
CA PRO A 127 17.56 -30.64 -33.25
C PRO A 127 16.35 -30.42 -32.33
N ASP A 128 15.20 -30.61 -32.95
CA ASP A 128 13.88 -30.14 -32.58
C ASP A 128 13.24 -30.73 -31.33
N ALA A 129 12.30 -29.92 -30.84
CA ALA A 129 11.14 -30.22 -30.02
C ALA A 129 10.67 -31.69 -29.97
N SER A 130 10.53 -32.18 -28.74
CA SER A 130 9.36 -32.97 -28.34
C SER A 130 9.10 -32.73 -26.85
N GLY A 131 7.82 -32.52 -26.52
CA GLY A 131 7.39 -32.08 -25.20
C GLY A 131 7.35 -33.19 -24.17
N ASP A 132 7.68 -32.83 -22.94
CA ASP A 132 7.28 -33.57 -21.76
C ASP A 132 6.74 -32.61 -20.70
N ILE A 133 5.54 -32.92 -20.23
CA ILE A 133 4.82 -32.21 -19.17
C ILE A 133 5.51 -32.54 -17.83
N GLU A 134 6.21 -31.57 -17.25
CA GLU A 134 6.75 -31.69 -15.89
C GLU A 134 5.59 -31.82 -14.87
N PRO A 135 5.62 -32.81 -13.96
CA PRO A 135 4.63 -32.91 -12.89
C PRO A 135 4.82 -31.76 -11.87
N PRO A 136 3.77 -31.38 -11.12
CA PRO A 136 3.80 -30.20 -10.27
C PRO A 136 4.88 -30.33 -9.20
N LYS A 137 5.84 -29.39 -9.23
CA LYS A 137 6.91 -29.26 -8.24
C LYS A 137 6.28 -29.14 -6.85
N LYS A 138 6.51 -30.14 -6.00
CA LYS A 138 6.21 -30.10 -4.56
C LYS A 138 6.70 -28.76 -4.01
N LYS A 139 5.81 -27.99 -3.37
CA LYS A 139 6.13 -26.72 -2.71
C LYS A 139 7.36 -26.94 -1.80
N ARG A 140 8.53 -26.45 -2.24
CA ARG A 140 9.71 -26.35 -1.39
C ARG A 140 9.34 -25.43 -0.23
N MET A 141 9.18 -26.01 0.97
CA MET A 141 9.10 -25.24 2.21
C MET A 141 10.36 -24.36 2.29
N ARG A 142 10.19 -23.05 2.13
CA ARG A 142 11.26 -22.08 2.35
C ARG A 142 11.67 -22.21 3.82
N LYS A 143 12.95 -22.45 4.07
CA LYS A 143 13.55 -22.27 5.40
C LYS A 143 13.34 -20.82 5.79
N SER A 144 12.82 -20.60 6.99
CA SER A 144 12.57 -19.25 7.47
C SER A 144 13.84 -18.50 7.76
N SER A 145 13.93 -17.33 7.16
CA SER A 145 14.88 -16.31 7.52
C SER A 145 14.31 -15.53 8.70
N SER A 146 15.03 -15.49 9.82
CA SER A 146 14.79 -14.44 10.82
C SER A 146 15.05 -13.07 10.18
N GLY A 147 14.21 -12.09 10.49
CA GLY A 147 14.33 -10.72 9.97
C GLY A 147 13.12 -10.25 9.16
N TRP A 148 13.33 -9.21 8.35
CA TRP A 148 12.32 -8.59 7.51
C TRP A 148 12.23 -9.26 6.14
N GLU A 149 11.00 -9.52 5.70
CA GLU A 149 10.66 -9.97 4.35
C GLU A 149 9.63 -9.02 3.74
N ASN A 150 9.82 -8.68 2.46
CA ASN A 150 8.94 -7.79 1.70
C ASN A 150 8.29 -8.55 0.53
N PHE A 151 6.96 -8.57 0.52
CA PHE A 151 6.12 -9.20 -0.50
C PHE A 151 5.25 -8.16 -1.24
N GLU A 152 5.84 -7.01 -1.59
CA GLU A 152 5.25 -5.85 -2.26
C GLU A 152 4.19 -5.11 -1.44
N LYS A 153 3.12 -5.81 -1.06
CA LYS A 153 1.97 -5.29 -0.29
C LYS A 153 1.92 -5.82 1.14
N LEU A 154 2.91 -6.59 1.55
CA LEU A 154 3.00 -7.20 2.87
C LEU A 154 4.45 -7.17 3.35
N LEU A 155 4.64 -6.69 4.57
CA LEU A 155 5.89 -6.80 5.30
C LEU A 155 5.72 -7.83 6.42
N VAL A 156 6.67 -8.76 6.52
CA VAL A 156 6.69 -9.77 7.58
C VAL A 156 7.99 -9.62 8.34
N PHE A 157 7.90 -9.50 9.66
CA PHE A 157 9.07 -9.54 10.54
C PHE A 157 9.00 -10.78 11.43
N THR A 158 10.02 -11.64 11.32
CA THR A 158 10.16 -12.82 12.17
C THR A 158 11.34 -12.62 13.11
N ALA A 159 11.04 -12.38 14.39
CA ALA A 159 12.07 -12.23 15.41
C ALA A 159 12.90 -13.52 15.57
N PRO A 160 14.19 -13.44 15.93
CA PRO A 160 15.00 -14.62 16.25
C PRO A 160 14.35 -15.46 17.36
N GLY A 161 14.37 -16.79 17.21
CA GLY A 161 13.79 -17.72 18.19
C GLY A 161 12.26 -17.86 18.12
N VAL A 162 11.61 -17.30 17.09
CA VAL A 162 10.21 -17.62 16.80
C VAL A 162 10.09 -19.10 16.40
N LYS A 163 9.13 -19.80 17.01
CA LYS A 163 8.86 -21.21 16.77
C LYS A 163 7.41 -21.35 16.28
N PRO A 164 7.15 -22.16 15.24
CA PRO A 164 5.79 -22.43 14.80
C PRO A 164 5.01 -23.21 15.88
N ARG A 165 3.71 -22.92 16.04
CA ARG A 165 2.85 -23.54 17.08
C ARG A 165 1.51 -23.99 16.51
N GLY A 166 0.67 -24.64 17.31
CA GLY A 166 -0.67 -25.07 16.89
C GLY A 166 -1.77 -24.02 17.13
N LYS A 167 -1.47 -22.96 17.89
CA LYS A 167 -2.41 -21.90 18.28
C LYS A 167 -1.72 -20.55 18.28
N VAL A 168 -2.46 -19.49 17.96
CA VAL A 168 -1.95 -18.14 17.75
C VAL A 168 -2.67 -17.16 18.66
N ALA A 169 -1.91 -16.31 19.35
CA ALA A 169 -2.44 -15.08 19.93
C ALA A 169 -1.96 -13.95 19.03
N ALA A 170 -2.88 -13.36 18.28
CA ALA A 170 -2.61 -12.30 17.34
C ALA A 170 -3.18 -10.98 17.87
N PHE A 171 -2.47 -9.89 17.59
CA PHE A 171 -2.74 -8.58 18.15
C PHE A 171 -2.62 -7.54 17.04
N ASP A 172 -3.54 -6.60 17.01
CA ASP A 172 -3.28 -5.30 16.41
C ASP A 172 -2.16 -4.55 17.20
N LEU A 173 -1.59 -3.50 16.60
CA LEU A 173 -0.51 -2.72 17.18
C LEU A 173 -1.00 -1.42 17.82
N ASP A 174 -1.52 -0.49 17.02
CA ASP A 174 -1.81 0.89 17.40
C ASP A 174 -3.16 1.02 18.11
N GLY A 175 -3.16 1.39 19.39
CA GLY A 175 -4.37 1.39 20.21
C GLY A 175 -4.62 0.04 20.91
N THR A 176 -3.82 -0.98 20.59
CA THR A 176 -3.93 -2.34 21.12
C THR A 176 -2.73 -2.72 22.01
N LEU A 177 -1.52 -2.77 21.45
CA LEU A 177 -0.29 -3.04 22.21
C LEU A 177 0.40 -1.74 22.65
N ILE A 178 0.33 -0.71 21.81
CA ILE A 178 0.95 0.58 22.05
C ILE A 178 -0.06 1.73 21.92
N THR A 179 0.27 2.86 22.53
CA THR A 179 -0.42 4.15 22.34
C THR A 179 0.62 5.26 22.27
N THR A 180 0.21 6.45 21.81
CA THR A 180 1.08 7.63 21.83
C THR A 180 1.51 7.97 23.26
N ARG A 181 2.78 8.35 23.42
CA ARG A 181 3.31 8.84 24.70
C ARG A 181 2.84 10.26 24.96
N SER A 182 2.71 11.06 23.91
CA SER A 182 2.20 12.43 23.93
C SER A 182 0.73 12.57 24.31
N GLY A 183 -0.05 11.48 24.22
CA GLY A 183 -1.50 11.49 24.45
C GLY A 183 -2.32 12.07 23.29
N LYS A 184 -1.67 12.44 22.17
CA LYS A 184 -2.36 12.86 20.94
C LYS A 184 -2.94 11.66 20.21
N VAL A 185 -3.96 11.90 19.37
CA VAL A 185 -4.58 10.84 18.56
C VAL A 185 -3.60 10.26 17.54
N PHE A 186 -2.72 11.09 16.98
CA PHE A 186 -1.68 10.68 16.04
C PHE A 186 -0.30 10.86 16.66
N PRO A 187 0.66 9.95 16.41
CA PRO A 187 2.02 10.07 16.93
C PRO A 187 2.71 11.30 16.37
N THR A 188 3.48 12.00 17.20
CA THR A 188 4.27 13.17 16.78
C THR A 188 5.62 12.79 16.18
N GLY A 189 6.02 11.52 16.24
CA GLY A 189 7.24 11.00 15.64
C GLY A 189 7.43 9.50 15.93
N PRO A 190 8.45 8.85 15.34
CA PRO A 190 8.67 7.40 15.46
C PRO A 190 8.93 6.91 16.89
N SER A 191 9.34 7.79 17.80
CA SER A 191 9.57 7.50 19.22
C SER A 191 8.38 7.84 20.13
N ASP A 192 7.31 8.43 19.57
CA ASP A 192 6.09 8.81 20.31
C ASP A 192 5.17 7.61 20.54
N TRP A 193 5.68 6.62 21.26
CA TRP A 193 4.92 5.45 21.67
C TRP A 193 5.29 5.02 23.09
N ARG A 194 4.34 4.32 23.71
CA ARG A 194 4.47 3.60 24.97
C ARG A 194 3.55 2.38 24.93
N ILE A 195 3.85 1.37 25.75
CA ILE A 195 2.95 0.23 25.96
C ILE A 195 1.61 0.75 26.51
N LEU A 196 0.50 0.25 25.98
CA LEU A 196 -0.84 0.73 26.33
C LEU A 196 -1.19 0.48 27.81
N TYR A 197 -0.97 -0.75 28.29
CA TYR A 197 -1.20 -1.16 29.68
C TYR A 197 0.01 -1.88 30.27
N LEU A 198 0.24 -1.72 31.57
CA LEU A 198 1.38 -2.33 32.27
C LEU A 198 1.27 -3.86 32.33
N GLU A 199 0.06 -4.40 32.17
CA GLU A 199 -0.27 -5.82 32.17
C GLU A 199 0.18 -6.55 30.89
N ILE A 200 0.36 -5.82 29.78
CA ILE A 200 0.63 -6.40 28.45
C ILE A 200 1.90 -7.26 28.45
N PRO A 201 3.09 -6.78 28.90
CA PRO A 201 4.30 -7.58 28.85
C PRO A 201 4.19 -8.87 29.67
N ARG A 202 3.47 -8.83 30.81
CA ARG A 202 3.20 -10.02 31.61
C ARG A 202 2.33 -11.01 30.84
N LYS A 203 1.23 -10.55 30.26
CA LYS A 203 0.30 -11.42 29.53
C LYS A 203 0.94 -12.04 28.29
N LEU A 204 1.78 -11.30 27.56
CA LEU A 204 2.50 -11.85 26.40
C LEU A 204 3.48 -12.96 26.80
N ARG A 205 4.16 -12.84 27.95
CA ARG A 205 5.01 -13.92 28.49
C ARG A 205 4.22 -15.16 28.89
N GLU A 206 3.06 -14.98 29.51
CA GLU A 206 2.15 -16.09 29.84
C GLU A 206 1.72 -16.84 28.57
N LEU A 207 1.33 -16.12 27.51
CA LEU A 207 0.90 -16.74 26.26
C LEU A 207 2.02 -17.49 25.53
N ASP A 208 3.25 -16.95 25.50
CA ASP A 208 4.40 -17.65 24.92
C ASP A 208 4.73 -18.93 25.72
N ALA A 209 4.63 -18.88 27.06
CA ALA A 209 4.79 -20.05 27.92
C ALA A 209 3.69 -21.11 27.72
N GLU A 210 2.44 -20.68 27.50
CA GLU A 210 1.30 -21.55 27.16
C GLU A 210 1.34 -22.09 25.72
N GLY A 211 2.35 -21.71 24.92
CA GLY A 211 2.59 -22.24 23.59
C GLY A 211 1.81 -21.55 22.47
N TYR A 212 1.35 -20.31 22.65
CA TYR A 212 0.82 -19.48 21.57
C TYR A 212 1.96 -18.91 20.71
N LYS A 213 1.93 -19.09 19.37
CA LYS A 213 2.87 -18.41 18.45
C LYS A 213 2.49 -18.51 16.96
N ALA A 214 3.09 -17.64 16.15
CA ALA A 214 2.94 -17.53 14.70
C ALA A 214 3.33 -18.80 13.93
N ASN A 215 2.70 -19.04 12.77
CA ASN A 215 2.84 -20.31 12.05
C ASN A 215 3.54 -20.21 10.70
N GLU A 216 4.57 -21.04 10.59
CA GLU A 216 5.16 -21.48 9.33
C GLU A 216 4.78 -22.95 9.12
N GLY A 217 3.78 -23.20 8.27
CA GLY A 217 3.44 -24.55 7.80
C GLY A 217 2.71 -25.47 8.80
N VAL A 218 2.47 -25.03 10.03
CA VAL A 218 1.68 -25.79 11.02
C VAL A 218 0.20 -25.40 10.93
N PRO A 219 -0.74 -26.37 10.90
CA PRO A 219 -2.17 -26.08 11.01
C PRO A 219 -2.49 -25.31 12.31
N ILE A 220 -3.24 -24.21 12.20
CA ILE A 220 -3.69 -23.42 13.35
C ILE A 220 -5.06 -23.91 13.79
N SER A 221 -5.21 -24.23 15.08
CA SER A 221 -6.51 -24.39 15.72
C SER A 221 -7.12 -23.00 15.94
N VAL A 222 -8.12 -22.65 15.12
CA VAL A 222 -8.79 -21.33 15.18
C VAL A 222 -9.51 -21.14 16.51
N GLY A 223 -10.18 -22.19 17.03
CA GLY A 223 -10.92 -22.12 18.29
C GLY A 223 -10.03 -21.94 19.53
N ASP A 224 -8.79 -22.43 19.47
CA ASP A 224 -7.80 -22.26 20.55
C ASP A 224 -6.95 -20.99 20.38
N SER A 225 -7.17 -20.24 19.30
CA SER A 225 -6.48 -19.00 18.97
C SER A 225 -7.32 -17.80 19.38
N VAL A 226 -6.73 -16.60 19.34
CA VAL A 226 -7.42 -15.36 19.67
C VAL A 226 -6.86 -14.20 18.86
N PHE A 227 -7.73 -13.29 18.44
CA PHE A 227 -7.35 -11.98 17.92
C PHE A 227 -7.78 -10.87 18.88
N VAL A 228 -6.87 -9.93 19.15
CA VAL A 228 -7.12 -8.80 20.05
C VAL A 228 -6.88 -7.50 19.29
N GLY A 229 -7.83 -6.58 19.32
CA GLY A 229 -7.72 -5.29 18.63
C GLY A 229 -8.71 -4.24 19.14
N ASP A 230 -8.38 -2.96 18.98
CA ASP A 230 -9.17 -1.84 19.48
C ASP A 230 -10.25 -1.38 18.50
N ALA A 231 -10.10 -1.65 17.20
CA ALA A 231 -11.07 -1.33 16.16
C ALA A 231 -12.25 -2.31 16.19
N ALA A 232 -13.01 -2.24 17.28
CA ALA A 232 -14.01 -3.22 17.66
C ALA A 232 -15.46 -2.77 17.41
N GLY A 233 -15.67 -1.58 16.83
CA GLY A 233 -17.00 -1.04 16.55
C GLY A 233 -17.79 -0.67 17.81
N ARG A 234 -17.13 -0.32 18.91
CA ARG A 234 -17.79 0.10 20.16
C ARG A 234 -18.47 1.47 19.99
N PRO A 235 -19.68 1.67 20.53
CA PRO A 235 -20.40 2.94 20.45
C PRO A 235 -19.76 4.00 21.36
N ALA A 236 -20.19 5.25 21.23
CA ALA A 236 -19.76 6.29 22.15
C ALA A 236 -20.16 5.95 23.60
N ASN A 237 -19.32 6.32 24.56
CA ASN A 237 -19.52 6.08 26.00
C ASN A 237 -19.52 4.61 26.41
N TRP A 238 -18.83 3.74 25.66
CA TRP A 238 -18.67 2.33 26.03
C TRP A 238 -17.89 2.11 27.34
N ALA A 239 -17.11 3.12 27.79
CA ALA A 239 -16.44 3.14 29.09
C ALA A 239 -16.28 4.58 29.64
N PRO A 240 -16.06 4.76 30.96
CA PRO A 240 -15.78 6.06 31.56
C PRO A 240 -14.63 6.78 30.84
N GLY A 241 -14.84 8.04 30.46
CA GLY A 241 -13.85 8.84 29.71
C GLY A 241 -13.79 8.56 28.20
N ARG A 242 -14.46 7.52 27.69
CA ARG A 242 -14.49 7.18 26.26
C ARG A 242 -15.71 7.79 25.57
N LYS A 243 -15.68 9.12 25.37
CA LYS A 243 -16.82 9.87 24.78
C LYS A 243 -17.06 9.62 23.29
N LYS A 244 -16.08 9.06 22.58
CA LYS A 244 -16.15 8.79 21.15
C LYS A 244 -16.38 7.31 20.92
N LYS A 245 -17.11 6.98 19.84
CA LYS A 245 -17.15 5.61 19.30
C LYS A 245 -15.78 5.22 18.75
N ASP A 246 -15.57 3.93 18.56
CA ASP A 246 -14.42 3.44 17.81
C ASP A 246 -14.44 4.00 16.38
N PHE A 247 -13.25 4.31 15.86
CA PHE A 247 -13.11 4.84 14.50
C PHE A 247 -13.44 3.79 13.43
N SER A 248 -13.23 2.52 13.74
CA SER A 248 -13.36 1.39 12.83
C SER A 248 -13.89 0.14 13.55
N CYS A 249 -14.30 -0.86 12.76
CA CYS A 249 -14.67 -2.20 13.19
C CYS A 249 -13.76 -3.28 12.54
N ALA A 250 -12.62 -2.86 11.98
CA ALA A 250 -11.75 -3.70 11.15
C ALA A 250 -11.23 -4.93 11.90
N ASP A 251 -10.82 -4.79 13.16
CA ASP A 251 -10.23 -5.88 13.94
C ASP A 251 -11.25 -6.98 14.25
N ARG A 252 -12.44 -6.55 14.69
CA ARG A 252 -13.55 -7.47 14.96
C ARG A 252 -13.99 -8.18 13.67
N LEU A 253 -14.07 -7.46 12.56
CA LEU A 253 -14.45 -8.03 11.26
C LEU A 253 -13.36 -8.95 10.70
N PHE A 254 -12.08 -8.64 10.91
CA PHE A 254 -10.97 -9.52 10.56
C PHE A 254 -11.07 -10.86 11.30
N ALA A 255 -11.27 -10.81 12.63
CA ALA A 255 -11.49 -12.01 13.42
C ALA A 255 -12.73 -12.79 12.97
N LEU A 256 -13.84 -12.10 12.71
CA LEU A 256 -15.08 -12.70 12.23
C LEU A 256 -14.92 -13.40 10.87
N ASN A 257 -14.16 -12.81 9.94
CA ASN A 257 -13.88 -13.43 8.64
C ASN A 257 -13.04 -14.71 8.75
N LEU A 258 -12.19 -14.80 9.78
CA LEU A 258 -11.36 -15.97 10.05
C LEU A 258 -12.01 -16.98 11.01
N GLY A 259 -13.16 -16.63 11.61
CA GLY A 259 -13.79 -17.42 12.67
C GLY A 259 -13.01 -17.42 13.99
N LEU A 260 -12.14 -16.45 14.22
CA LEU A 260 -11.31 -16.34 15.42
C LEU A 260 -12.11 -15.79 16.61
N PRO A 261 -11.91 -16.32 17.83
CA PRO A 261 -12.28 -15.63 19.06
C PRO A 261 -11.70 -14.21 19.08
N PHE A 262 -12.52 -13.23 19.44
CA PHE A 262 -12.15 -11.82 19.46
C PHE A 262 -12.34 -11.19 20.85
N ALA A 263 -11.40 -10.33 21.24
CA ALA A 263 -11.52 -9.50 22.43
C ALA A 263 -10.91 -8.11 22.19
N THR A 264 -11.38 -7.09 22.92
CA THR A 264 -10.70 -5.79 22.95
C THR A 264 -9.50 -5.81 23.92
N PRO A 265 -8.59 -4.82 23.87
CA PRO A 265 -7.46 -4.75 24.80
C PRO A 265 -7.90 -4.73 26.27
N GLU A 266 -8.97 -4.00 26.59
CA GLU A 266 -9.52 -3.91 27.94
C GLU A 266 -10.10 -5.25 28.42
N GLU A 267 -10.86 -5.92 27.57
CA GLU A 267 -11.43 -7.25 27.86
C GLU A 267 -10.31 -8.28 28.07
N PHE A 268 -9.30 -8.26 27.20
CA PHE A 268 -8.24 -9.27 27.18
C PHE A 268 -7.20 -9.08 28.29
N PHE A 269 -6.63 -7.87 28.41
CA PHE A 269 -5.54 -7.58 29.33
C PHE A 269 -6.03 -7.15 30.72
N LEU A 270 -7.07 -6.32 30.79
CA LEU A 270 -7.57 -5.76 32.04
C LEU A 270 -8.75 -6.56 32.64
N LYS A 271 -9.26 -7.57 31.92
CA LYS A 271 -10.40 -8.40 32.33
C LYS A 271 -11.66 -7.58 32.58
N TRP A 272 -11.83 -6.50 31.82
CA TRP A 272 -13.05 -5.71 31.85
C TRP A 272 -14.23 -6.51 31.28
N PRO A 273 -15.47 -6.17 31.68
CA PRO A 273 -16.66 -6.71 31.04
C PRO A 273 -16.67 -6.41 29.54
N VAL A 274 -17.28 -7.31 28.76
CA VAL A 274 -17.42 -7.17 27.31
C VAL A 274 -18.18 -5.88 26.99
N ALA A 275 -17.59 -5.04 26.15
CA ALA A 275 -18.21 -3.81 25.69
C ALA A 275 -19.26 -4.11 24.60
N SER A 276 -20.32 -3.31 24.55
CA SER A 276 -21.26 -3.37 23.43
C SER A 276 -20.58 -2.94 22.13
N PHE A 277 -21.03 -3.48 21.01
CA PHE A 277 -20.51 -3.16 19.68
C PHE A 277 -21.61 -3.19 18.63
N VAL A 278 -21.36 -2.53 17.50
CA VAL A 278 -22.27 -2.49 16.35
C VAL A 278 -21.53 -2.95 15.10
N LEU A 279 -22.07 -3.96 14.41
CA LEU A 279 -21.57 -4.41 13.12
C LEU A 279 -22.14 -3.53 11.98
N PRO A 280 -21.47 -3.45 10.82
CA PRO A 280 -22.02 -2.77 9.65
C PRO A 280 -23.40 -3.31 9.26
N THR A 281 -24.28 -2.43 8.78
CA THR A 281 -25.64 -2.82 8.36
C THR A 281 -25.63 -3.84 7.22
N PHE A 282 -24.67 -3.74 6.30
CA PHE A 282 -24.50 -4.69 5.21
C PHE A 282 -23.58 -5.84 5.64
N ASP A 283 -24.10 -7.06 5.61
CA ASP A 283 -23.36 -8.28 5.87
C ASP A 283 -23.18 -9.08 4.56
N PRO A 284 -21.96 -9.17 4.00
CA PRO A 284 -21.72 -9.87 2.74
C PRO A 284 -22.05 -11.36 2.80
N ARG A 285 -22.11 -11.98 4.00
CA ARG A 285 -22.46 -13.39 4.17
C ARG A 285 -23.94 -13.67 3.90
N THR A 286 -24.76 -12.62 3.92
CA THR A 286 -26.19 -12.70 3.62
C THR A 286 -26.48 -12.57 2.12
N VAL A 287 -25.48 -12.20 1.31
CA VAL A 287 -25.63 -12.12 -0.14
C VAL A 287 -25.69 -13.53 -0.70
N SER A 288 -26.85 -13.87 -1.26
CA SER A 288 -27.05 -15.14 -1.95
C SER A 288 -27.03 -14.93 -3.46
N PRO A 289 -26.43 -15.85 -4.25
CA PRO A 289 -26.61 -15.88 -5.69
C PRO A 289 -28.00 -16.39 -6.10
N SER A 290 -28.81 -16.87 -5.16
CA SER A 290 -30.17 -17.35 -5.42
C SER A 290 -31.16 -16.20 -5.56
N GLY A 291 -32.08 -16.33 -6.51
CA GLY A 291 -33.18 -15.39 -6.71
C GLY A 291 -33.35 -15.07 -8.19
N PRO A 292 -34.40 -14.29 -8.54
CA PRO A 292 -34.61 -13.88 -9.91
C PRO A 292 -33.56 -12.87 -10.37
N LEU A 293 -33.15 -12.97 -11.63
CA LEU A 293 -32.15 -12.09 -12.25
C LEU A 293 -32.64 -10.63 -12.34
N TYR A 294 -33.93 -10.44 -12.58
CA TYR A 294 -34.61 -9.15 -12.61
C TYR A 294 -36.08 -9.33 -12.22
N LEU A 295 -36.74 -8.23 -11.87
CA LEU A 295 -38.13 -8.22 -11.46
C LEU A 295 -38.95 -7.19 -12.28
N PRO A 296 -40.22 -7.48 -12.59
CA PRO A 296 -40.91 -8.76 -12.37
C PRO A 296 -40.43 -9.86 -13.35
N GLU A 297 -40.45 -11.13 -12.91
CA GLU A 297 -39.94 -12.27 -13.70
C GLU A 297 -40.70 -12.55 -15.00
N ALA A 298 -41.95 -12.08 -15.09
CA ALA A 298 -42.76 -12.22 -16.30
C ALA A 298 -42.35 -11.26 -17.43
N SER A 299 -41.50 -10.27 -17.14
CA SER A 299 -41.01 -9.34 -18.16
C SER A 299 -39.97 -10.01 -19.06
N SER A 300 -39.86 -9.55 -20.31
CA SER A 300 -38.70 -9.86 -21.13
C SER A 300 -37.66 -8.76 -20.96
N LEU A 301 -36.41 -9.14 -20.72
CA LEU A 301 -35.28 -8.21 -20.71
C LEU A 301 -34.94 -7.68 -22.11
N LEU A 302 -35.30 -8.44 -23.15
CA LEU A 302 -35.04 -8.11 -24.55
C LEU A 302 -36.34 -7.71 -25.26
N SER A 303 -36.23 -6.76 -26.20
CA SER A 303 -37.31 -6.29 -27.06
C SER A 303 -36.99 -6.56 -28.52
N HIS A 304 -38.03 -6.92 -29.29
CA HIS A 304 -37.93 -7.12 -30.74
C HIS A 304 -38.08 -5.82 -31.54
N SER A 305 -38.53 -4.75 -30.88
CA SER A 305 -38.65 -3.41 -31.47
C SER A 305 -37.58 -2.47 -30.92
N PRO A 306 -37.16 -1.44 -31.68
CA PRO A 306 -36.21 -0.45 -31.18
C PRO A 306 -36.67 0.20 -29.86
N GLU A 307 -35.78 0.20 -28.87
CA GLU A 307 -36.02 0.80 -27.56
C GLU A 307 -34.75 1.44 -26.97
N VAL A 308 -34.92 2.17 -25.87
CA VAL A 308 -33.80 2.75 -25.10
C VAL A 308 -33.90 2.26 -23.66
N VAL A 309 -32.92 1.45 -23.25
CA VAL A 309 -32.79 0.98 -21.86
C VAL A 309 -31.87 1.93 -21.08
N VAL A 310 -32.37 2.52 -20.00
CA VAL A 310 -31.61 3.44 -19.13
C VAL A 310 -31.22 2.73 -17.84
N ALA A 311 -29.94 2.42 -17.70
CA ALA A 311 -29.43 1.75 -16.50
C ALA A 311 -29.20 2.74 -15.35
N VAL A 312 -29.78 2.46 -14.18
CA VAL A 312 -29.70 3.31 -12.98
C VAL A 312 -29.09 2.53 -11.81
N GLY A 313 -28.19 3.16 -11.06
CA GLY A 313 -27.64 2.62 -9.82
C GLY A 313 -26.21 3.06 -9.52
N PHE A 314 -25.68 2.69 -8.35
CA PHE A 314 -24.37 3.14 -7.87
C PHE A 314 -23.19 2.71 -8.77
N PRO A 315 -22.15 3.54 -8.93
CA PRO A 315 -20.90 3.11 -9.57
C PRO A 315 -20.28 1.94 -8.81
N GLY A 316 -19.65 1.00 -9.53
CA GLY A 316 -19.07 -0.22 -8.93
C GLY A 316 -20.08 -1.32 -8.57
N ALA A 317 -21.38 -1.10 -8.72
CA ALA A 317 -22.42 -2.09 -8.39
C ALA A 317 -22.69 -3.14 -9.49
N GLY A 318 -21.78 -3.33 -10.44
CA GLY A 318 -21.93 -4.36 -11.49
C GLY A 318 -22.84 -4.04 -12.68
N LYS A 319 -23.43 -2.84 -12.76
CA LYS A 319 -24.34 -2.46 -13.88
C LYS A 319 -23.74 -2.70 -15.27
N THR A 320 -22.50 -2.25 -15.50
CA THR A 320 -21.86 -2.42 -16.80
C THR A 320 -21.67 -3.90 -17.13
N THR A 321 -21.26 -4.71 -16.16
CA THR A 321 -21.14 -6.16 -16.32
C THR A 321 -22.48 -6.77 -16.72
N PHE A 322 -23.57 -6.44 -16.00
CA PHE A 322 -24.91 -6.93 -16.30
C PHE A 322 -25.38 -6.58 -17.73
N LEU A 323 -25.21 -5.32 -18.15
CA LEU A 323 -25.62 -4.88 -19.49
C LEU A 323 -24.80 -5.55 -20.59
N GLN A 324 -23.49 -5.72 -20.37
CA GLN A 324 -22.60 -6.39 -21.32
C GLN A 324 -23.00 -7.85 -21.51
N GLU A 325 -23.28 -8.54 -20.40
CA GLU A 325 -23.63 -9.95 -20.40
C GLU A 325 -25.01 -10.24 -21.00
N HIS A 326 -26.01 -9.39 -20.73
CA HIS A 326 -27.41 -9.70 -21.08
C HIS A 326 -28.02 -8.88 -22.22
N LEU A 327 -27.53 -7.66 -22.50
CA LEU A 327 -28.09 -6.81 -23.57
C LEU A 327 -27.13 -6.67 -24.75
N VAL A 328 -25.87 -6.32 -24.49
CA VAL A 328 -24.90 -6.07 -25.57
C VAL A 328 -24.56 -7.35 -26.31
N SER A 329 -24.40 -8.45 -25.59
CA SER A 329 -24.26 -9.80 -26.16
C SER A 329 -25.44 -10.19 -27.07
N ALA A 330 -26.63 -9.65 -26.81
CA ALA A 330 -27.85 -9.85 -27.59
C ALA A 330 -28.05 -8.80 -28.70
N GLY A 331 -27.08 -7.89 -28.91
CA GLY A 331 -27.08 -6.93 -30.02
C GLY A 331 -27.44 -5.49 -29.66
N TYR A 332 -27.66 -5.16 -28.38
CA TYR A 332 -27.91 -3.78 -27.97
C TYR A 332 -26.66 -2.91 -28.13
N VAL A 333 -26.85 -1.68 -28.59
CA VAL A 333 -25.77 -0.69 -28.69
C VAL A 333 -25.51 -0.07 -27.32
N HIS A 334 -24.30 -0.27 -26.80
CA HIS A 334 -23.89 0.35 -25.54
C HIS A 334 -23.47 1.81 -25.76
N VAL A 335 -24.29 2.73 -25.27
CA VAL A 335 -23.99 4.17 -25.29
C VAL A 335 -23.48 4.61 -23.91
N ASN A 336 -22.21 5.00 -23.83
CA ASN A 336 -21.61 5.54 -22.61
C ASN A 336 -21.18 7.00 -22.82
N ARG A 337 -21.84 7.91 -22.10
CA ARG A 337 -21.60 9.35 -22.17
C ARG A 337 -20.16 9.77 -21.82
N VAL A 338 -19.44 8.99 -21.00
CA VAL A 338 -18.06 9.30 -20.61
C VAL A 338 -17.07 9.07 -21.77
N SER A 339 -17.37 8.14 -22.67
CA SER A 339 -16.52 7.79 -23.82
C SER A 339 -16.95 8.44 -25.13
N VAL A 340 -18.07 9.17 -25.16
CA VAL A 340 -18.50 9.92 -26.33
C VAL A 340 -17.85 11.31 -26.29
N PRO A 341 -16.93 11.65 -27.22
CA PRO A 341 -16.38 13.00 -27.30
C PRO A 341 -17.54 13.98 -27.52
N PRO A 342 -17.51 15.18 -26.88
CA PRO A 342 -18.54 16.17 -27.12
C PRO A 342 -18.61 16.47 -28.61
N ARG A 343 -19.82 16.42 -29.20
CA ARG A 343 -20.03 16.94 -30.55
C ARG A 343 -19.54 18.39 -30.53
N LYS A 344 -18.55 18.71 -31.37
CA LYS A 344 -18.23 20.11 -31.68
C LYS A 344 -19.55 20.76 -32.10
N ALA A 345 -19.94 21.82 -31.39
CA ALA A 345 -21.14 22.57 -31.72
C ALA A 345 -21.07 22.96 -33.20
N SER A 346 -22.06 22.54 -33.99
CA SER A 346 -22.26 23.08 -35.33
C SER A 346 -22.41 24.61 -35.21
N PRO A 347 -21.79 25.41 -36.07
CA PRO A 347 -22.02 26.85 -36.04
C PRO A 347 -23.52 27.13 -36.26
N PRO A 348 -24.07 28.17 -35.63
CA PRO A 348 -25.47 28.54 -35.84
C PRO A 348 -25.67 28.86 -37.31
N LEU A 349 -26.72 28.28 -37.90
CA LEU A 349 -27.22 28.67 -39.21
C LEU A 349 -27.62 30.15 -39.13
N SER A 350 -26.86 30.99 -39.82
CA SER A 350 -27.24 32.38 -40.09
C SER A 350 -28.46 32.37 -41.00
N TRP A 351 -29.59 32.85 -40.49
CA TRP A 351 -30.74 33.27 -41.30
C TRP A 351 -30.54 34.70 -41.77
#